data_AF-A0A7S0H514-F1
#
_entry.id   AF-A0A7S0H514-F1
#
_cell.length_a   1.000
_cell.length_b   1.000
_cell.length_c   1.000
_cell.angle_alpha   90.00
_cell.angle_beta   90.00
_cell.angle_gamma   90.00
#
_symmetry.space_group_name_H-M   'P 1'
#
loop_
_entity.id
_entity.type
_entity.pdbx_description
1 polymer ?
#
loop_
_entity_poly.entity_id
_entity_poly.type
_entity_poly.pdbx_seq_one_letter_code
_entity_poly.pdbx_strand_id
1 'polypeptide(L)'
;QIVAPQLTSMEAKAPISLQWRLGKGRVPKCYGFLSFLFILGFILSVVVLSTESRLGGGTAPARGSRDGYPARISAPRTPNSARMSSKTMLTMCSRGHTRIQRRQLCLPHLNRHLQVQAASRESTNGFEEQDGNADQPVNRPEVENLVIIGSGPAGYTASIYAGRANLAPLVFEGYSAGGVRGGQLMSTTEVENFPGFPEGITGPDLMERMRAQAARWGATLFTEDVVTVDLSERPFTITSTERSVKANSIIIATGATAKKLGIPREDEFWSRGISACAICDGASPIFRLKPVAVVGGGDTAVEEALYLTKYASHVHLIVRDAKLRASKTMQDRLMSHPLVTVHYNKIIEDAIGDQSMTGLLLSDRKSKEQSNLNVNGLFYGIGHSPNTNIVKGQVDLNEAGYIKVSEIG
;
A
#
# COMPACT_ATOMS: atom_id res chain seq x y z
N GLN A 1 -57.31 13.57 -20.15
CA GLN A 1 -58.57 13.47 -19.36
C GLN A 1 -58.68 12.06 -18.83
N ILE A 2 -59.19 11.85 -17.60
CA ILE A 2 -59.89 10.64 -17.10
C ILE A 2 -59.14 9.29 -17.18
N VAL A 3 -59.07 8.42 -16.17
CA VAL A 3 -59.33 8.47 -14.70
C VAL A 3 -58.50 7.31 -14.10
N ALA A 4 -58.12 7.39 -12.83
CA ALA A 4 -57.61 6.24 -12.06
C ALA A 4 -58.48 6.00 -10.81
N PRO A 5 -58.80 4.75 -10.45
CA PRO A 5 -59.23 4.36 -9.11
C PRO A 5 -58.12 3.65 -8.32
N GLN A 6 -58.18 3.74 -6.99
CA GLN A 6 -57.28 3.07 -6.04
C GLN A 6 -57.86 1.72 -5.54
N LEU A 7 -57.25 1.19 -4.47
CA LEU A 7 -57.62 0.02 -3.64
C LEU A 7 -57.03 -1.32 -4.18
N THR A 8 -56.42 -2.20 -3.36
CA THR A 8 -56.16 -2.15 -1.91
C THR A 8 -54.88 -2.92 -1.52
N SER A 9 -54.45 -2.77 -0.27
CA SER A 9 -53.32 -3.48 0.36
C SER A 9 -53.48 -5.01 0.45
N MET A 10 -52.39 -5.76 0.27
CA MET A 10 -52.21 -7.02 1.01
C MET A 10 -50.74 -7.40 1.25
N GLU A 11 -50.54 -8.21 2.28
CA GLU A 11 -49.35 -8.45 3.10
C GLU A 11 -48.11 -9.06 2.43
N ALA A 12 -46.97 -8.98 3.12
CA ALA A 12 -45.70 -9.59 2.72
C ALA A 12 -45.62 -11.10 3.01
N LYS A 13 -44.87 -11.83 2.17
CA LYS A 13 -44.31 -13.15 2.50
C LYS A 13 -42.84 -13.22 2.12
N ALA A 14 -42.07 -13.96 2.92
CA ALA A 14 -40.61 -13.97 2.91
C ALA A 14 -40.03 -15.23 2.19
N PRO A 15 -38.78 -15.66 2.42
CA PRO A 15 -37.80 -15.78 1.34
C PRO A 15 -37.64 -17.18 0.75
N ILE A 16 -37.02 -17.24 -0.43
CA ILE A 16 -36.67 -18.49 -1.13
C ILE A 16 -35.62 -19.25 -0.31
N SER A 17 -35.99 -20.43 0.21
CA SER A 17 -35.07 -21.33 0.92
C SER A 17 -34.61 -22.47 0.02
N LEU A 18 -33.29 -22.58 -0.18
CA LEU A 18 -32.70 -23.58 -1.07
C LEU A 18 -32.44 -24.89 -0.29
N GLN A 19 -33.39 -25.83 -0.30
CA GLN A 19 -33.23 -27.13 0.36
C GLN A 19 -32.32 -28.08 -0.43
N TRP A 20 -31.18 -28.46 0.16
CA TRP A 20 -30.37 -29.58 -0.30
C TRP A 20 -30.94 -30.91 0.19
N ARG A 21 -31.27 -31.82 -0.74
CA ARG A 21 -31.61 -33.22 -0.42
C ARG A 21 -30.34 -34.03 -0.15
N LEU A 22 -30.06 -34.36 1.10
CA LEU A 22 -29.07 -35.39 1.45
C LEU A 22 -29.72 -36.78 1.42
N GLY A 23 -29.11 -37.70 0.67
CA GLY A 23 -29.54 -39.10 0.58
C GLY A 23 -29.17 -39.91 1.82
N LYS A 24 -29.98 -40.92 2.16
CA LYS A 24 -29.75 -41.80 3.31
C LYS A 24 -28.65 -42.82 3.01
N GLY A 25 -27.56 -42.80 3.79
CA GLY A 25 -26.51 -43.83 3.82
C GLY A 25 -26.19 -44.25 5.26
N ARG A 26 -25.85 -45.53 5.50
CA ARG A 26 -25.60 -46.05 6.86
C ARG A 26 -24.16 -45.76 7.32
N VAL A 27 -24.02 -45.42 8.60
CA VAL A 27 -22.73 -45.25 9.30
C VAL A 27 -22.39 -46.51 10.10
N PRO A 28 -21.20 -47.11 9.92
CA PRO A 28 -20.53 -47.91 10.95
C PRO A 28 -19.51 -47.05 11.73
N LYS A 29 -19.44 -47.20 13.05
CA LYS A 29 -18.45 -46.52 13.90
C LYS A 29 -17.19 -47.38 14.05
N CYS A 30 -16.03 -46.83 13.75
CA CYS A 30 -14.74 -47.28 14.28
C CYS A 30 -14.00 -46.08 14.90
N TYR A 31 -13.31 -46.31 16.03
CA TYR A 31 -12.64 -45.26 16.80
C TYR A 31 -11.13 -45.24 16.54
N GLY A 32 -10.54 -44.04 16.57
CA GLY A 32 -9.12 -43.83 16.88
C GLY A 32 -8.17 -43.71 15.68
N PHE A 33 -7.08 -42.97 15.90
CA PHE A 33 -5.87 -42.92 15.08
C PHE A 33 -6.03 -42.64 13.55
N LEU A 34 -6.42 -41.41 13.19
CA LEU A 34 -5.67 -40.62 12.19
C LEU A 34 -6.10 -39.14 12.18
N SER A 35 -5.33 -38.26 12.84
CA SER A 35 -5.59 -36.81 12.87
C SER A 35 -4.30 -35.99 12.72
N PHE A 36 -3.51 -36.27 11.68
CA PHE A 36 -2.25 -35.55 11.41
C PHE A 36 -1.92 -35.34 9.92
N LEU A 37 -2.86 -35.61 8.99
CA LEU A 37 -2.58 -35.62 7.55
C LEU A 37 -3.61 -34.90 6.66
N PHE A 38 -4.31 -33.88 7.18
CA PHE A 38 -5.40 -33.18 6.47
C PHE A 38 -5.04 -31.81 5.87
N ILE A 39 -3.79 -31.35 6.01
CA ILE A 39 -3.36 -29.99 5.59
C ILE A 39 -2.81 -29.96 4.15
N LEU A 40 -2.47 -31.10 3.55
CA LEU A 40 -1.83 -31.17 2.22
C LEU A 40 -2.80 -31.38 1.03
N GLY A 41 -4.12 -31.33 1.25
CA GLY A 41 -5.12 -31.79 0.29
C GLY A 41 -5.85 -30.73 -0.55
N PHE A 42 -5.55 -29.45 -0.42
CA PHE A 42 -6.39 -28.36 -0.94
C PHE A 42 -5.72 -27.39 -1.93
N ILE A 43 -4.62 -27.80 -2.58
CA ILE A 43 -3.96 -27.02 -3.65
C ILE A 43 -3.76 -27.88 -4.90
N LEU A 44 -4.86 -28.24 -5.59
CA LEU A 44 -4.87 -28.47 -7.04
C LEU A 44 -6.31 -28.57 -7.59
N SER A 45 -6.93 -27.42 -7.93
CA SER A 45 -8.19 -27.35 -8.70
C SER A 45 -8.40 -25.96 -9.32
N VAL A 46 -7.42 -25.50 -10.11
CA VAL A 46 -7.63 -24.38 -11.04
C VAL A 46 -8.13 -24.97 -12.36
N VAL A 47 -9.33 -24.55 -12.79
CA VAL A 47 -9.94 -25.03 -14.04
C VAL A 47 -9.23 -24.39 -15.23
N VAL A 48 -8.52 -25.19 -16.02
CA VAL A 48 -7.99 -24.76 -17.32
C VAL A 48 -9.10 -24.91 -18.37
N LEU A 49 -9.70 -23.79 -18.78
CA LEU A 49 -10.58 -23.76 -19.95
C LEU A 49 -9.73 -23.76 -21.22
N SER A 50 -9.53 -24.95 -21.80
CA SER A 50 -8.99 -25.11 -23.14
C SER A 50 -10.14 -25.44 -24.10
N THR A 51 -10.39 -24.58 -25.08
CA THR A 51 -11.35 -24.84 -26.17
C THR A 51 -10.62 -25.52 -27.33
N GLU A 52 -11.03 -26.75 -27.65
CA GLU A 52 -10.38 -27.57 -28.69
C GLU A 52 -10.47 -26.97 -30.10
N SER A 53 -9.41 -27.18 -30.88
CA SER A 53 -9.36 -26.86 -32.30
C SER A 53 -10.05 -27.93 -33.15
N ARG A 54 -10.83 -27.51 -34.16
CA ARG A 54 -11.39 -28.44 -35.16
C ARG A 54 -10.40 -28.67 -36.30
N LEU A 55 -10.17 -29.95 -36.62
CA LEU A 55 -9.45 -30.40 -37.81
C LEU A 55 -10.39 -30.49 -39.03
N GLY A 56 -9.84 -30.31 -40.24
CA GLY A 56 -10.45 -30.79 -41.48
C GLY A 56 -10.54 -29.76 -42.61
N GLY A 57 -9.78 -29.99 -43.69
CA GLY A 57 -9.82 -29.19 -44.92
C GLY A 57 -8.42 -28.79 -45.40
N GLY A 58 -7.82 -29.58 -46.31
CA GLY A 58 -6.44 -29.36 -46.75
C GLY A 58 -6.27 -29.41 -48.27
N THR A 59 -5.38 -28.56 -48.78
CA THR A 59 -4.78 -28.65 -50.12
C THR A 59 -3.33 -28.17 -50.08
N ALA A 60 -2.42 -28.99 -50.62
CA ALA A 60 -1.06 -28.65 -51.01
C ALA A 60 -0.97 -28.73 -52.56
N PRO A 61 0.15 -28.43 -53.26
CA PRO A 61 1.50 -28.14 -52.76
C PRO A 61 2.29 -27.00 -53.48
N ALA A 62 3.46 -26.64 -52.93
CA ALA A 62 4.60 -26.10 -53.69
C ALA A 62 5.93 -26.50 -53.01
N ARG A 63 7.05 -26.51 -53.75
CA ARG A 63 8.29 -27.25 -53.40
C ARG A 63 9.42 -26.37 -52.84
N GLY A 64 10.24 -26.98 -51.96
CA GLY A 64 11.70 -26.81 -51.90
C GLY A 64 12.27 -26.30 -50.56
N SER A 65 13.51 -26.63 -50.15
CA SER A 65 14.42 -27.75 -50.47
C SER A 65 15.77 -27.54 -49.74
N ARG A 66 16.33 -28.59 -49.10
CA ARG A 66 17.72 -28.68 -48.56
C ARG A 66 18.05 -27.75 -47.37
N ASP A 67 19.12 -27.89 -46.56
CA ASP A 67 19.92 -29.03 -46.00
C ASP A 67 20.81 -28.40 -44.86
N GLY A 68 21.40 -29.08 -43.87
CA GLY A 68 21.27 -30.48 -43.41
C GLY A 68 22.44 -30.92 -42.49
N TYR A 69 22.16 -31.33 -41.23
CA TYR A 69 23.09 -31.99 -40.25
C TYR A 69 24.30 -31.15 -39.70
N PRO A 70 25.03 -31.54 -38.62
CA PRO A 70 24.57 -32.17 -37.36
C PRO A 70 25.31 -31.80 -36.02
N ALA A 71 24.61 -32.04 -34.90
CA ALA A 71 25.01 -32.69 -33.63
C ALA A 71 26.36 -32.47 -32.85
N ARG A 72 26.18 -32.19 -31.53
CA ARG A 72 26.82 -32.78 -30.31
C ARG A 72 28.34 -32.70 -30.04
N ILE A 73 28.67 -32.33 -28.78
CA ILE A 73 29.61 -32.96 -27.80
C ILE A 73 29.43 -32.17 -26.47
N SER A 74 28.82 -32.66 -25.38
CA SER A 74 29.18 -33.72 -24.40
C SER A 74 30.35 -33.37 -23.45
N ALA A 75 30.04 -33.20 -22.16
CA ALA A 75 30.98 -32.85 -21.09
C ALA A 75 31.57 -34.09 -20.36
N PRO A 76 32.70 -33.96 -19.64
CA PRO A 76 33.27 -35.02 -18.80
C PRO A 76 32.72 -35.04 -17.36
N ARG A 77 32.68 -36.23 -16.75
CA ARG A 77 32.57 -36.49 -15.30
C ARG A 77 33.69 -37.45 -14.89
N THR A 78 34.34 -37.22 -13.76
CA THR A 78 35.15 -38.21 -13.02
C THR A 78 35.23 -37.83 -11.52
N PRO A 79 35.54 -38.76 -10.59
CA PRO A 79 34.90 -38.76 -9.26
C PRO A 79 35.89 -38.91 -8.07
N ASN A 80 35.40 -39.52 -6.98
CA ASN A 80 36.02 -39.86 -5.69
C ASN A 80 35.97 -38.73 -4.64
N SER A 81 35.47 -38.86 -3.40
CA SER A 81 35.18 -39.95 -2.43
C SER A 81 36.24 -40.17 -1.35
N ALA A 82 35.92 -39.79 -0.11
CA ALA A 82 36.51 -40.30 1.12
C ALA A 82 35.49 -40.19 2.28
N ARG A 83 35.69 -40.96 3.35
CA ARG A 83 34.82 -41.03 4.57
C ARG A 83 35.72 -41.39 5.77
N MET A 84 35.14 -41.49 6.97
CA MET A 84 35.76 -41.92 8.26
C MET A 84 36.60 -40.85 8.99
N SER A 85 36.76 -40.88 10.33
CA SER A 85 35.92 -41.44 11.41
C SER A 85 36.46 -41.02 12.80
N SER A 86 35.59 -40.80 13.79
CA SER A 86 35.96 -40.39 15.16
C SER A 86 36.29 -41.56 16.11
N LYS A 87 37.26 -41.36 17.01
CA LYS A 87 37.46 -42.06 18.31
C LYS A 87 38.03 -41.01 19.31
N THR A 88 37.47 -40.75 20.50
CA THR A 88 37.27 -41.55 21.73
C THR A 88 38.49 -41.57 22.68
N MET A 89 38.40 -40.92 23.87
CA MET A 89 38.64 -41.58 25.18
C MET A 89 38.19 -40.75 26.42
N LEU A 90 38.14 -41.42 27.58
CA LEU A 90 37.56 -41.06 28.90
C LEU A 90 38.47 -41.64 30.02
N THR A 91 38.42 -41.34 31.34
CA THR A 91 37.93 -40.23 32.22
C THR A 91 38.36 -40.58 33.66
N MET A 92 38.68 -39.62 34.56
CA MET A 92 39.04 -39.90 35.97
C MET A 92 38.61 -38.80 36.99
N CYS A 93 38.68 -39.10 38.31
CA CYS A 93 37.87 -38.43 39.37
C CYS A 93 38.44 -38.54 40.81
N SER A 94 38.16 -37.54 41.69
CA SER A 94 38.24 -37.60 43.18
C SER A 94 37.28 -36.52 43.81
N ARG A 95 36.42 -36.80 44.81
CA ARG A 95 36.58 -36.90 46.30
C ARG A 95 37.14 -35.60 46.96
N GLY A 96 36.59 -34.97 48.02
CA GLY A 96 35.35 -35.13 48.85
C GLY A 96 35.62 -35.21 50.39
N HIS A 97 34.83 -34.57 51.29
CA HIS A 97 34.69 -34.87 52.76
C HIS A 97 33.65 -33.97 53.54
N THR A 98 33.58 -34.02 54.90
CA THR A 98 32.48 -33.50 55.80
C THR A 98 33.04 -32.83 57.12
N ARG A 99 32.38 -32.51 58.27
CA ARG A 99 31.21 -33.09 59.02
C ARG A 99 30.76 -32.29 60.30
N ILE A 100 29.45 -32.32 60.65
CA ILE A 100 28.80 -32.36 62.02
C ILE A 100 28.63 -31.11 62.99
N GLN A 101 27.33 -30.85 63.34
CA GLN A 101 26.64 -30.39 64.60
C GLN A 101 27.07 -29.20 65.51
N ARG A 102 26.07 -28.38 65.93
CA ARG A 102 25.40 -28.43 67.28
C ARG A 102 24.06 -27.65 67.35
N ARG A 103 23.41 -27.59 68.53
CA ARG A 103 22.00 -27.15 68.84
C ARG A 103 21.89 -25.61 69.17
N GLN A 104 20.76 -24.95 69.52
CA GLN A 104 19.42 -25.35 70.05
C GLN A 104 18.36 -24.19 70.01
N LEU A 105 17.04 -24.50 70.02
CA LEU A 105 15.83 -23.69 70.44
C LEU A 105 15.64 -22.23 69.91
N CYS A 106 14.53 -21.86 69.26
CA CYS A 106 13.21 -21.59 69.89
C CYS A 106 12.04 -21.40 68.86
N LEU A 107 10.81 -21.27 69.37
CA LEU A 107 9.54 -20.90 68.68
C LEU A 107 9.06 -19.51 69.22
N PRO A 108 8.06 -18.78 68.64
CA PRO A 108 6.87 -19.32 67.96
C PRO A 108 6.28 -18.49 66.79
N HIS A 109 5.04 -18.87 66.43
CA HIS A 109 3.97 -18.16 65.73
C HIS A 109 3.82 -18.26 64.21
N LEU A 110 2.55 -18.39 63.83
CA LEU A 110 2.04 -18.75 62.52
C LEU A 110 1.59 -17.49 61.77
N ASN A 111 2.08 -17.29 60.54
CA ASN A 111 1.46 -16.34 59.62
C ASN A 111 1.67 -16.84 58.18
N ARG A 112 0.60 -17.12 57.44
CA ARG A 112 0.66 -17.88 56.17
C ARG A 112 -0.06 -17.19 55.02
N HIS A 113 0.32 -15.94 54.75
CA HIS A 113 0.01 -15.31 53.47
C HIS A 113 0.88 -15.91 52.35
N LEU A 114 0.24 -16.36 51.28
CA LEU A 114 0.91 -16.82 50.06
C LEU A 114 1.38 -15.63 49.23
N GLN A 115 2.65 -15.23 49.39
CA GLN A 115 3.36 -14.46 48.37
C GLN A 115 4.19 -15.43 47.52
N VAL A 116 3.87 -15.53 46.23
CA VAL A 116 4.70 -16.23 45.25
C VAL A 116 5.84 -15.28 44.86
N GLN A 117 7.01 -15.46 45.46
CA GLN A 117 8.22 -14.78 45.02
C GLN A 117 8.66 -15.34 43.66
N ALA A 118 8.35 -14.61 42.59
CA ALA A 118 9.01 -14.82 41.31
C ALA A 118 10.48 -14.37 41.45
N ALA A 119 11.42 -15.30 41.27
CA ALA A 119 12.84 -14.99 41.40
C ALA A 119 13.31 -14.11 40.23
N SER A 120 13.54 -12.83 40.48
CA SER A 120 14.10 -11.89 39.53
C SER A 120 15.55 -12.27 39.17
N ARG A 121 15.73 -12.86 37.98
CA ARG A 121 17.02 -12.86 37.30
C ARG A 121 17.15 -11.54 36.56
N GLU A 122 18.07 -10.70 36.99
CA GLU A 122 18.48 -9.49 36.27
C GLU A 122 19.25 -9.90 35.01
N SER A 123 18.54 -10.06 33.90
CA SER A 123 19.14 -10.02 32.57
C SER A 123 19.07 -8.59 32.06
N THR A 124 20.14 -7.82 32.27
CA THR A 124 20.32 -6.47 31.73
C THR A 124 20.57 -6.52 30.21
N ASN A 125 19.58 -6.96 29.46
CA ASN A 125 19.54 -6.78 28.01
C ASN A 125 19.13 -5.33 27.77
N GLY A 126 20.12 -4.45 27.60
CA GLY A 126 19.87 -3.11 27.06
C GLY A 126 19.26 -3.24 25.67
N PHE A 127 18.10 -2.61 25.47
CA PHE A 127 17.65 -2.27 24.13
C PHE A 127 18.45 -1.06 23.67
N GLU A 128 19.63 -1.32 23.11
CA GLU A 128 20.31 -0.32 22.27
C GLU A 128 19.44 -0.11 21.03
N GLU A 129 19.09 1.14 20.74
CA GLU A 129 18.52 1.49 19.45
C GLU A 129 19.57 1.20 18.38
N GLN A 130 19.27 0.21 17.52
CA GLN A 130 20.07 -0.02 16.32
C GLN A 130 19.72 1.07 15.29
N ASP A 131 20.23 2.27 15.53
CA ASP A 131 20.49 3.23 14.47
C ASP A 131 21.28 2.51 13.38
N GLY A 132 20.63 2.32 12.23
CA GLY A 132 21.14 1.50 11.15
C GLY A 132 22.37 2.15 10.53
N ASN A 133 23.56 1.80 11.02
CA ASN A 133 24.84 2.35 10.58
C ASN A 133 24.95 2.28 9.04
N ALA A 134 24.80 3.45 8.40
CA ALA A 134 24.73 3.60 6.96
C ALA A 134 26.11 3.49 6.27
N ASP A 135 27.19 3.32 7.03
CA ASP A 135 28.55 3.17 6.51
C ASP A 135 29.14 1.78 6.82
N GLN A 136 28.68 0.80 6.04
CA GLN A 136 29.43 -0.42 5.78
C GLN A 136 29.66 -0.50 4.26
N PRO A 137 30.92 -0.65 3.79
CA PRO A 137 31.22 -0.74 2.37
C PRO A 137 30.78 -2.10 1.82
N VAL A 138 29.48 -2.23 1.52
CA VAL A 138 28.94 -3.33 0.74
C VAL A 138 29.66 -3.33 -0.61
N ASN A 139 30.30 -4.45 -0.96
CA ASN A 139 31.01 -4.59 -2.23
C ASN A 139 30.00 -4.69 -3.39
N ARG A 140 29.53 -3.52 -3.83
CA ARG A 140 28.49 -3.31 -4.84
C ARG A 140 29.07 -3.47 -6.26
N PRO A 141 28.26 -3.94 -7.23
CA PRO A 141 28.70 -4.02 -8.62
C PRO A 141 28.90 -2.61 -9.20
N GLU A 142 29.77 -2.48 -10.21
CA GLU A 142 29.92 -1.23 -10.99
C GLU A 142 28.62 -0.84 -11.73
N VAL A 143 27.77 -1.84 -12.02
CA VAL A 143 26.47 -1.68 -12.67
C VAL A 143 25.41 -2.50 -11.94
N GLU A 144 24.37 -1.83 -11.46
CA GLU A 144 23.23 -2.46 -10.80
C GLU A 144 22.34 -3.21 -11.79
N ASN A 145 21.70 -4.30 -11.36
CA ASN A 145 20.68 -4.97 -12.17
C ASN A 145 19.42 -4.10 -12.32
N LEU A 146 19.02 -3.45 -11.23
CA LEU A 146 17.80 -2.65 -11.14
C LEU A 146 17.95 -1.53 -10.10
N VAL A 147 17.67 -0.31 -10.54
CA VAL A 147 17.46 0.86 -9.66
C VAL A 147 15.96 1.18 -9.59
N ILE A 148 15.46 1.49 -8.40
CA ILE A 148 14.08 1.89 -8.15
C ILE A 148 14.10 3.30 -7.57
N ILE A 149 13.36 4.22 -8.17
CA ILE A 149 13.35 5.63 -7.77
C ILE A 149 11.97 5.96 -7.19
N GLY A 150 11.89 6.10 -5.87
CA GLY A 150 10.68 6.40 -5.10
C GLY A 150 10.31 5.30 -4.09
N SER A 151 9.89 5.74 -2.89
CA SER A 151 9.58 4.91 -1.72
C SER A 151 8.08 4.70 -1.45
N GLY A 152 7.20 5.07 -2.39
CA GLY A 152 5.76 4.78 -2.25
C GLY A 152 5.45 3.27 -2.33
N PRO A 153 4.17 2.87 -2.14
CA PRO A 153 3.75 1.47 -2.19
C PRO A 153 4.23 0.72 -3.43
N ALA A 154 4.22 1.38 -4.60
CA ALA A 154 4.73 0.81 -5.85
C ALA A 154 6.24 0.51 -5.81
N GLY A 155 7.04 1.42 -5.25
CA GLY A 155 8.50 1.30 -5.14
C GLY A 155 8.90 0.16 -4.21
N TYR A 156 8.37 0.13 -2.98
CA TYR A 156 8.64 -0.99 -2.06
C TYR A 156 8.08 -2.32 -2.57
N THR A 157 6.92 -2.35 -3.23
CA THR A 157 6.40 -3.59 -3.85
C THR A 157 7.35 -4.10 -4.94
N ALA A 158 7.80 -3.24 -5.86
CA ALA A 158 8.78 -3.60 -6.87
C ALA A 158 10.09 -4.11 -6.23
N SER A 159 10.55 -3.47 -5.15
CA SER A 159 11.74 -3.86 -4.39
C SER A 159 11.62 -5.25 -3.78
N ILE A 160 10.46 -5.57 -3.18
CA ILE A 160 10.17 -6.89 -2.60
C ILE A 160 10.20 -7.98 -3.68
N TYR A 161 9.60 -7.74 -4.85
CA TYR A 161 9.60 -8.72 -5.93
C TYR A 161 10.98 -8.89 -6.58
N ALA A 162 11.71 -7.80 -6.81
CA ALA A 162 13.06 -7.84 -7.39
C ALA A 162 14.09 -8.47 -6.43
N GLY A 163 13.99 -8.19 -5.13
CA GLY A 163 14.79 -8.86 -4.10
C GLY A 163 14.53 -10.37 -4.06
N ARG A 164 13.25 -10.78 -4.09
CA ARG A 164 12.84 -12.20 -4.21
C ARG A 164 13.27 -12.88 -5.51
N ALA A 165 13.57 -12.11 -6.55
CA ALA A 165 14.15 -12.59 -7.82
C ALA A 165 15.70 -12.59 -7.80
N ASN A 166 16.34 -12.32 -6.66
CA ASN A 166 17.79 -12.18 -6.48
C ASN A 166 18.44 -11.09 -7.34
N LEU A 167 17.70 -10.03 -7.71
CA LEU A 167 18.26 -8.91 -8.48
C LEU A 167 19.06 -7.90 -7.63
N ALA A 168 18.97 -7.99 -6.30
CA ALA A 168 19.58 -7.07 -5.32
C ALA A 168 19.28 -5.58 -5.63
N PRO A 169 18.00 -5.16 -5.62
CA PRO A 169 17.60 -3.83 -6.09
C PRO A 169 18.14 -2.70 -5.20
N LEU A 170 18.63 -1.64 -5.83
CA LEU A 170 18.91 -0.35 -5.19
C LEU A 170 17.63 0.48 -5.20
N VAL A 171 17.22 1.03 -4.05
CA VAL A 171 16.07 1.94 -3.93
C VAL A 171 16.54 3.31 -3.46
N PHE A 172 16.31 4.34 -4.28
CA PHE A 172 16.39 5.73 -3.83
C PHE A 172 15.03 6.13 -3.25
N GLU A 173 15.00 6.44 -1.96
CA GLU A 173 13.76 6.61 -1.19
C GLU A 173 13.19 8.02 -1.23
N GLY A 174 13.98 9.03 -1.63
CA GLY A 174 13.66 10.44 -1.42
C GLY A 174 14.06 10.92 -0.02
N TYR A 175 14.33 12.22 0.09
CA TYR A 175 14.67 12.89 1.35
C TYR A 175 13.98 14.26 1.47
N SER A 176 14.12 15.12 0.46
CA SER A 176 13.61 16.49 0.46
C SER A 176 12.89 16.83 -0.84
N ALA A 177 13.62 16.92 -1.95
CA ALA A 177 13.05 17.22 -3.28
C ALA A 177 12.24 16.06 -3.86
N GLY A 178 12.54 14.82 -3.48
CA GLY A 178 11.76 13.62 -3.78
C GLY A 178 10.56 13.41 -2.84
N GLY A 179 10.42 14.25 -1.80
CA GLY A 179 9.42 14.12 -0.76
C GLY A 179 9.79 13.13 0.35
N VAL A 180 8.91 13.00 1.33
CA VAL A 180 9.12 12.16 2.53
C VAL A 180 9.13 10.67 2.15
N ARG A 181 10.09 9.92 2.68
CA ARG A 181 10.20 8.45 2.59
C ARG A 181 8.88 7.75 2.94
N GLY A 182 8.29 7.02 1.99
CA GLY A 182 6.95 6.41 2.07
C GLY A 182 5.92 7.11 1.17
N GLY A 183 6.23 8.30 0.66
CA GLY A 183 5.36 9.07 -0.24
C GLY A 183 4.09 9.58 0.46
N GLN A 184 3.01 9.75 -0.31
CA GLN A 184 1.78 10.43 0.16
C GLN A 184 1.12 9.77 1.39
N LEU A 185 1.35 8.47 1.65
CA LEU A 185 0.81 7.81 2.84
C LEU A 185 1.44 8.29 4.16
N MET A 186 2.58 8.99 4.11
CA MET A 186 3.16 9.61 5.31
C MET A 186 2.35 10.81 5.84
N SER A 187 1.35 11.31 5.09
CA SER A 187 0.50 12.44 5.50
C SER A 187 -0.96 12.08 5.80
N THR A 188 -1.37 10.81 5.63
CA THR A 188 -2.68 10.31 6.09
C THR A 188 -2.59 9.65 7.46
N THR A 189 -3.65 9.77 8.24
CA THR A 189 -3.74 9.23 9.60
C THR A 189 -4.01 7.73 9.61
N GLU A 190 -4.89 7.24 8.72
CA GLU A 190 -5.46 5.90 8.80
C GLU A 190 -5.84 5.36 7.41
N VAL A 191 -5.62 4.05 7.20
CA VAL A 191 -5.76 3.37 5.91
C VAL A 191 -6.64 2.13 6.08
N GLU A 192 -7.96 2.32 6.00
CA GLU A 192 -8.95 1.23 6.08
C GLU A 192 -9.03 0.37 4.80
N ASN A 193 -8.50 0.86 3.68
CA ASN A 193 -8.72 0.29 2.34
C ASN A 193 -7.55 -0.53 1.77
N PHE A 194 -6.49 -0.77 2.55
CA PHE A 194 -5.38 -1.63 2.16
C PHE A 194 -5.60 -3.08 2.64
N PRO A 195 -5.61 -4.09 1.76
CA PRO A 195 -5.97 -5.46 2.13
C PRO A 195 -4.92 -6.09 3.06
N GLY A 196 -5.40 -6.74 4.13
CA GLY A 196 -4.57 -7.40 5.14
C GLY A 196 -4.62 -6.73 6.53
N PHE A 197 -5.26 -5.56 6.65
CA PHE A 197 -5.42 -4.81 7.90
C PHE A 197 -6.91 -4.60 8.21
N PRO A 198 -7.63 -5.62 8.72
CA PRO A 198 -9.09 -5.53 8.91
C PRO A 198 -9.51 -4.57 10.04
N GLU A 199 -8.60 -4.24 10.95
CA GLU A 199 -8.76 -3.19 11.98
C GLU A 199 -8.21 -1.82 11.53
N GLY A 200 -7.80 -1.67 10.27
CA GLY A 200 -7.08 -0.48 9.78
C GLY A 200 -5.58 -0.50 10.14
N ILE A 201 -4.86 0.50 9.65
CA ILE A 201 -3.43 0.76 9.95
C ILE A 201 -3.10 2.23 9.67
N THR A 202 -2.15 2.84 10.39
CA THR A 202 -1.70 4.20 10.04
C THR A 202 -0.90 4.20 8.74
N GLY A 203 -0.94 5.31 8.00
CA GLY A 203 -0.15 5.47 6.78
C GLY A 203 1.36 5.25 6.99
N PRO A 204 1.98 5.87 8.02
CA PRO A 204 3.37 5.61 8.40
C PRO A 204 3.68 4.15 8.79
N ASP A 205 2.84 3.50 9.61
CA ASP A 205 3.05 2.09 10.00
C ASP A 205 3.02 1.15 8.79
N LEU A 206 2.13 1.42 7.83
CA LEU A 206 2.06 0.65 6.60
C LEU A 206 3.32 0.82 5.76
N MET A 207 3.85 2.05 5.66
CA MET A 207 5.07 2.32 4.89
C MET A 207 6.33 1.73 5.54
N GLU A 208 6.51 1.80 6.86
CA GLU A 208 7.67 1.18 7.49
C GLU A 208 7.58 -0.36 7.46
N ARG A 209 6.38 -0.96 7.52
CA ARG A 209 6.20 -2.40 7.26
C ARG A 209 6.59 -2.81 5.85
N MET A 210 6.19 -2.02 4.83
CA MET A 210 6.61 -2.27 3.44
C MET A 210 8.11 -2.08 3.24
N ARG A 211 8.70 -1.06 3.88
CA ARG A 211 10.13 -0.78 3.88
C ARG A 211 10.95 -1.92 4.50
N ALA A 212 10.59 -2.34 5.71
CA ALA A 212 11.22 -3.46 6.39
C ALA A 212 11.09 -4.77 5.59
N GLN A 213 9.97 -4.99 4.90
CA GLN A 213 9.81 -6.13 4.00
C GLN A 213 10.72 -6.03 2.76
N ALA A 214 10.92 -4.84 2.18
CA ALA A 214 11.86 -4.64 1.07
C ALA A 214 13.32 -4.92 1.50
N ALA A 215 13.76 -4.32 2.62
CA ALA A 215 15.10 -4.55 3.18
C ALA A 215 15.34 -6.04 3.50
N ARG A 216 14.36 -6.72 4.11
CA ARG A 216 14.41 -8.16 4.40
C ARG A 216 14.64 -9.04 3.17
N TRP A 217 14.21 -8.62 1.99
CA TRP A 217 14.43 -9.34 0.72
C TRP A 217 15.66 -8.85 -0.05
N GLY A 218 16.56 -8.10 0.58
CA GLY A 218 17.86 -7.72 0.00
C GLY A 218 17.81 -6.48 -0.88
N ALA A 219 16.81 -5.61 -0.71
CA ALA A 219 16.85 -4.26 -1.29
C ALA A 219 17.82 -3.38 -0.49
N THR A 220 18.75 -2.70 -1.16
CA THR A 220 19.55 -1.64 -0.51
C THR A 220 18.77 -0.33 -0.57
N LEU A 221 18.51 0.27 0.58
CA LEU A 221 17.66 1.45 0.72
C LEU A 221 18.51 2.69 1.01
N PHE A 222 18.31 3.75 0.24
CA PHE A 222 19.07 4.99 0.32
C PHE A 222 18.13 6.19 0.44
N THR A 223 18.14 6.88 1.58
CA THR A 223 17.29 8.04 1.86
C THR A 223 17.88 9.32 1.24
N GLU A 224 17.87 9.38 -0.09
CA GLU A 224 18.41 10.47 -0.91
C GLU A 224 17.43 10.88 -2.03
N ASP A 225 17.59 12.11 -2.52
CA ASP A 225 16.90 12.60 -3.70
C ASP A 225 17.69 12.26 -4.98
N VAL A 226 17.01 11.73 -6.01
CA VAL A 226 17.58 11.63 -7.36
C VAL A 226 17.48 12.98 -8.04
N VAL A 227 18.63 13.54 -8.43
CA VAL A 227 18.73 14.86 -9.07
C VAL A 227 18.63 14.73 -10.59
N THR A 228 19.30 13.73 -11.18
CA THR A 228 19.23 13.45 -12.62
C THR A 228 19.17 11.95 -12.92
N VAL A 229 18.54 11.64 -14.06
CA VAL A 229 18.60 10.34 -14.72
C VAL A 229 19.00 10.59 -16.17
N ASP A 230 19.90 9.78 -16.71
CA ASP A 230 20.25 9.75 -18.13
C ASP A 230 19.80 8.40 -18.72
N LEU A 231 18.87 8.48 -19.67
CA LEU A 231 18.28 7.35 -20.40
C LEU A 231 18.81 7.22 -21.84
N SER A 232 19.77 8.05 -22.26
CA SER A 232 20.27 8.09 -23.65
C SER A 232 21.12 6.86 -24.02
N GLU A 233 21.89 6.34 -23.08
CA GLU A 233 22.75 5.15 -23.24
C GLU A 233 22.46 4.09 -22.17
N ARG A 234 22.93 2.84 -22.41
CA ARG A 234 22.83 1.73 -21.45
C ARG A 234 24.22 1.20 -21.09
N PRO A 235 24.50 0.89 -19.80
CA PRO A 235 23.60 1.01 -18.65
C PRO A 235 23.31 2.47 -18.30
N PHE A 236 22.05 2.74 -17.91
CA PHE A 236 21.54 4.07 -17.59
C PHE A 236 22.29 4.67 -16.41
N THR A 237 22.46 5.99 -16.36
CA THR A 237 23.13 6.68 -15.25
C THR A 237 22.10 7.40 -14.37
N ILE A 238 22.18 7.20 -13.06
CA ILE A 238 21.32 7.84 -12.05
C ILE A 238 22.23 8.57 -11.07
N THR A 239 21.97 9.86 -10.84
CA THR A 239 22.76 10.67 -9.89
C THR A 239 21.86 11.23 -8.79
N SER A 240 22.15 10.84 -7.56
CA SER A 240 21.53 11.37 -6.34
C SER A 240 22.27 12.59 -5.81
N THR A 241 21.80 13.12 -4.68
CA THR A 241 22.50 14.14 -3.89
C THR A 241 23.87 13.72 -3.37
N GLU A 242 24.16 12.41 -3.32
CA GLU A 242 25.42 11.89 -2.73
C GLU A 242 26.27 11.07 -3.70
N ARG A 243 25.68 10.37 -4.68
CA ARG A 243 26.43 9.47 -5.57
C ARG A 243 25.81 9.30 -6.95
N SER A 244 26.63 8.85 -7.89
CA SER A 244 26.20 8.41 -9.22
C SER A 244 26.33 6.90 -9.34
N VAL A 245 25.35 6.24 -9.95
CA VAL A 245 25.27 4.78 -10.14
C VAL A 245 24.81 4.45 -11.55
N LYS A 246 25.29 3.31 -12.08
CA LYS A 246 24.86 2.77 -13.38
C LYS A 246 23.88 1.62 -13.20
N ALA A 247 22.88 1.49 -14.07
CA ALA A 247 21.84 0.46 -13.96
C ALA A 247 21.44 -0.16 -15.31
N ASN A 248 21.28 -1.48 -15.33
CA ASN A 248 20.77 -2.22 -16.49
C ASN A 248 19.26 -1.96 -16.73
N SER A 249 18.51 -1.57 -15.70
CA SER A 249 17.09 -1.20 -15.75
C SER A 249 16.73 -0.22 -14.62
N ILE A 250 15.69 0.59 -14.83
CA ILE A 250 15.15 1.53 -13.85
C ILE A 250 13.64 1.32 -13.71
N ILE A 251 13.10 1.36 -12.49
CA ILE A 251 11.67 1.54 -12.21
C ILE A 251 11.46 2.94 -11.62
N ILE A 252 10.58 3.72 -12.24
CA ILE A 252 10.22 5.07 -11.80
C ILE A 252 8.94 4.96 -10.99
N ALA A 253 9.06 5.09 -9.67
CA ALA A 253 7.99 5.01 -8.68
C ALA A 253 7.83 6.31 -7.86
N THR A 254 8.27 7.45 -8.43
CA THR A 254 8.24 8.79 -7.80
C THR A 254 6.84 9.31 -7.51
N GLY A 255 5.81 8.69 -8.09
CA GLY A 255 4.40 8.98 -7.81
C GLY A 255 3.95 10.36 -8.29
N ALA A 256 3.08 10.98 -7.50
CA ALA A 256 2.53 12.29 -7.75
C ALA A 256 2.28 13.02 -6.42
N THR A 257 2.19 14.34 -6.49
CA THR A 257 1.93 15.24 -5.36
C THR A 257 0.56 15.88 -5.55
N ALA A 258 -0.30 15.83 -4.53
CA ALA A 258 -1.58 16.55 -4.54
C ALA A 258 -1.38 18.06 -4.79
N LYS A 259 -2.20 18.67 -5.65
CA LYS A 259 -2.15 20.12 -5.86
C LYS A 259 -2.80 20.82 -4.68
N LYS A 260 -2.09 21.78 -4.12
CA LYS A 260 -2.55 22.70 -3.07
C LYS A 260 -3.07 24.01 -3.69
N LEU A 261 -3.82 24.80 -2.92
CA LEU A 261 -4.23 26.16 -3.26
C LEU A 261 -3.19 27.19 -2.81
N GLY A 262 -2.45 26.95 -1.73
CA GLY A 262 -1.54 27.90 -1.11
C GLY A 262 -2.25 28.98 -0.29
N ILE A 263 -3.38 28.65 0.35
CA ILE A 263 -4.09 29.59 1.26
C ILE A 263 -3.34 29.72 2.61
N PRO A 264 -3.43 30.86 3.33
CA PRO A 264 -2.54 31.17 4.46
C PRO A 264 -2.48 30.12 5.56
N ARG A 265 -3.61 29.49 5.92
CA ARG A 265 -3.71 28.45 6.97
C ARG A 265 -3.87 27.04 6.41
N GLU A 266 -3.48 26.81 5.16
CA GLU A 266 -3.58 25.51 4.48
C GLU A 266 -2.83 24.39 5.21
N ASP A 267 -1.56 24.63 5.55
CA ASP A 267 -0.71 23.67 6.27
C ASP A 267 -1.09 23.54 7.75
N GLU A 268 -1.76 24.54 8.32
CA GLU A 268 -2.28 24.45 9.69
C GLU A 268 -3.45 23.45 9.77
N PHE A 269 -4.39 23.50 8.83
CA PHE A 269 -5.56 22.61 8.81
C PHE A 269 -5.40 21.35 7.96
N TRP A 270 -4.23 21.12 7.36
CA TRP A 270 -3.92 19.87 6.67
C TRP A 270 -4.05 18.67 7.61
N SER A 271 -4.80 17.65 7.19
CA SER A 271 -5.19 16.50 8.01
C SER A 271 -5.94 16.86 9.33
N ARG A 272 -6.37 18.12 9.49
CA ARG A 272 -7.20 18.66 10.60
C ARG A 272 -8.45 19.39 10.11
N GLY A 273 -8.90 19.04 8.90
CA GLY A 273 -10.05 19.61 8.21
C GLY A 273 -9.83 19.76 6.69
N ILE A 274 -8.59 19.93 6.23
CA ILE A 274 -8.24 19.97 4.81
C ILE A 274 -7.65 18.62 4.37
N SER A 275 -8.11 18.11 3.22
CA SER A 275 -7.67 16.86 2.58
C SER A 275 -7.60 17.01 1.05
N ALA A 276 -6.82 16.14 0.40
CA ALA A 276 -6.79 15.98 -1.06
C ALA A 276 -7.28 14.61 -1.55
N CYS A 277 -7.99 13.85 -0.72
CA CYS A 277 -8.63 12.59 -1.11
C CYS A 277 -9.97 12.40 -0.39
N ALA A 278 -11.07 12.83 -1.01
CA ALA A 278 -12.41 12.64 -0.45
C ALA A 278 -12.81 11.16 -0.33
N ILE A 279 -12.24 10.30 -1.18
CA ILE A 279 -12.46 8.84 -1.17
C ILE A 279 -11.73 8.17 0.01
N CYS A 280 -10.61 8.75 0.47
CA CYS A 280 -9.83 8.24 1.59
C CYS A 280 -10.48 8.67 2.91
N ASP A 281 -10.60 9.99 3.11
CA ASP A 281 -10.88 10.54 4.44
C ASP A 281 -12.37 10.86 4.65
N GLY A 282 -13.19 10.86 3.59
CA GLY A 282 -14.59 11.31 3.63
C GLY A 282 -15.53 10.50 4.53
N ALA A 283 -15.15 9.27 4.88
CA ALA A 283 -15.87 8.44 5.85
C ALA A 283 -15.52 8.76 7.33
N SER A 284 -14.44 9.53 7.57
CA SER A 284 -13.89 9.80 8.89
C SER A 284 -14.91 10.46 9.84
N PRO A 285 -14.90 10.11 11.15
CA PRO A 285 -15.86 10.65 12.13
C PRO A 285 -15.95 12.18 12.18
N ILE A 286 -14.90 12.91 11.81
CA ILE A 286 -14.87 14.39 11.83
C ILE A 286 -15.79 15.02 10.77
N PHE A 287 -16.08 14.33 9.66
CA PHE A 287 -16.94 14.83 8.58
C PHE A 287 -18.37 14.27 8.64
N ARG A 288 -18.58 13.20 9.42
CA ARG A 288 -19.86 12.48 9.50
C ARG A 288 -20.99 13.39 10.00
N LEU A 289 -22.04 13.53 9.18
CA LEU A 289 -23.19 14.42 9.38
C LEU A 289 -22.81 15.91 9.53
N LYS A 290 -21.64 16.33 9.06
CA LYS A 290 -21.20 17.73 9.01
C LYS A 290 -21.31 18.31 7.59
N PRO A 291 -21.46 19.64 7.44
CA PRO A 291 -21.28 20.28 6.15
C PRO A 291 -19.80 20.27 5.76
N VAL A 292 -19.50 19.95 4.50
CA VAL A 292 -18.13 19.94 3.94
C VAL A 292 -18.08 20.71 2.62
N ALA A 293 -16.89 21.16 2.24
CA ALA A 293 -16.61 21.78 0.95
C ALA A 293 -15.74 20.89 0.06
N VAL A 294 -15.92 21.00 -1.24
CA VAL A 294 -14.98 20.50 -2.26
C VAL A 294 -14.56 21.69 -3.11
N VAL A 295 -13.27 21.85 -3.40
CA VAL A 295 -12.80 22.89 -4.34
C VAL A 295 -12.40 22.25 -5.67
N GLY A 296 -12.92 22.79 -6.77
CA GLY A 296 -12.60 22.28 -8.10
C GLY A 296 -13.68 22.56 -9.14
N GLY A 297 -13.77 21.70 -10.15
CA GLY A 297 -14.80 21.82 -11.19
C GLY A 297 -14.56 21.04 -12.49
N GLY A 298 -13.53 20.20 -12.57
CA GLY A 298 -13.50 19.05 -13.50
C GLY A 298 -14.24 17.86 -12.90
N ASP A 299 -14.39 16.76 -13.64
CA ASP A 299 -15.17 15.60 -13.21
C ASP A 299 -14.77 15.06 -11.83
N THR A 300 -13.46 14.98 -11.52
CA THR A 300 -12.96 14.54 -10.20
C THR A 300 -13.62 15.29 -9.02
N ALA A 301 -13.72 16.61 -9.08
CA ALA A 301 -14.36 17.39 -8.01
C ALA A 301 -15.87 17.13 -7.88
N VAL A 302 -16.49 16.72 -8.99
CA VAL A 302 -17.92 16.40 -9.05
C VAL A 302 -18.16 14.97 -8.55
N GLU A 303 -17.27 14.03 -8.86
CA GLU A 303 -17.26 12.67 -8.32
C GLU A 303 -16.98 12.67 -6.81
N GLU A 304 -15.99 13.43 -6.34
CA GLU A 304 -15.70 13.58 -4.91
C GLU A 304 -16.86 14.25 -4.15
N ALA A 305 -17.46 15.31 -4.71
CA ALA A 305 -18.64 15.93 -4.11
C ALA A 305 -19.82 14.96 -3.99
N LEU A 306 -20.10 14.17 -5.03
CA LEU A 306 -21.15 13.14 -5.03
C LEU A 306 -20.79 11.89 -4.20
N TYR A 307 -19.50 11.68 -3.88
CA TYR A 307 -19.07 10.65 -2.95
C TYR A 307 -19.33 11.08 -1.50
N LEU A 308 -19.03 12.33 -1.15
CA LEU A 308 -19.14 12.87 0.20
C LEU A 308 -20.58 12.97 0.71
N THR A 309 -21.59 13.07 -0.16
CA THR A 309 -23.01 13.12 0.24
C THR A 309 -23.51 11.84 0.93
N LYS A 310 -22.73 10.76 0.92
CA LYS A 310 -22.98 9.53 1.69
C LYS A 310 -22.69 9.68 3.19
N TYR A 311 -21.87 10.67 3.57
CA TYR A 311 -21.30 10.81 4.91
C TYR A 311 -21.57 12.20 5.51
N ALA A 312 -21.39 13.25 4.71
CA ALA A 312 -21.65 14.65 5.07
C ALA A 312 -23.16 14.94 5.16
N SER A 313 -23.55 15.95 5.94
CA SER A 313 -24.94 16.45 5.95
C SER A 313 -25.23 17.41 4.79
N HIS A 314 -24.22 18.10 4.25
CA HIS A 314 -24.31 18.90 3.02
C HIS A 314 -22.94 19.07 2.38
N VAL A 315 -22.89 19.27 1.06
CA VAL A 315 -21.64 19.41 0.28
C VAL A 315 -21.63 20.70 -0.54
N HIS A 316 -20.64 21.55 -0.30
CA HIS A 316 -20.45 22.83 -0.97
C HIS A 316 -19.34 22.73 -2.04
N LEU A 317 -19.70 22.64 -3.32
CA LEU A 317 -18.71 22.65 -4.41
C LEU A 317 -18.30 24.09 -4.76
N ILE A 318 -17.07 24.48 -4.45
CA ILE A 318 -16.51 25.81 -4.67
C ILE A 318 -15.83 25.87 -6.05
N VAL A 319 -16.34 26.73 -6.93
CA VAL A 319 -15.94 26.81 -8.35
C VAL A 319 -15.47 28.23 -8.68
N ARG A 320 -14.17 28.41 -8.92
CA ARG A 320 -13.52 29.72 -9.22
C ARG A 320 -14.00 30.44 -10.49
N ASP A 321 -14.70 29.71 -11.36
CA ASP A 321 -15.13 30.13 -12.70
C ASP A 321 -16.67 30.12 -12.76
N ALA A 322 -17.26 30.79 -13.77
CA ALA A 322 -18.71 30.92 -13.92
C ALA A 322 -19.43 29.64 -14.42
N LYS A 323 -18.70 28.54 -14.64
CA LYS A 323 -19.20 27.26 -15.14
C LYS A 323 -18.29 26.11 -14.70
N LEU A 324 -18.84 24.90 -14.65
CA LEU A 324 -18.05 23.67 -14.50
C LEU A 324 -17.29 23.34 -15.81
N ARG A 325 -16.16 22.65 -15.67
CA ARG A 325 -15.41 21.98 -16.75
C ARG A 325 -15.75 20.50 -16.88
N ALA A 326 -16.40 19.92 -15.87
CA ALA A 326 -16.84 18.53 -15.85
C ALA A 326 -17.75 18.18 -17.03
N SER A 327 -17.78 16.90 -17.42
CA SER A 327 -18.68 16.36 -18.43
C SER A 327 -20.15 16.67 -18.13
N LYS A 328 -20.98 16.83 -19.17
CA LYS A 328 -22.38 17.24 -19.03
C LYS A 328 -23.18 16.27 -18.14
N THR A 329 -22.97 14.96 -18.32
CA THR A 329 -23.57 13.91 -17.48
C THR A 329 -23.25 14.07 -15.98
N MET A 330 -22.02 14.47 -15.64
CA MET A 330 -21.62 14.70 -14.25
C MET A 330 -22.19 16.01 -13.71
N GLN A 331 -22.27 17.08 -14.52
CA GLN A 331 -22.98 18.31 -14.14
C GLN A 331 -24.46 18.03 -13.83
N ASP A 332 -25.14 17.25 -14.67
CA ASP A 332 -26.57 16.96 -14.50
C ASP A 332 -26.85 16.10 -13.26
N ARG A 333 -26.00 15.11 -12.98
CA ARG A 333 -26.03 14.36 -11.71
C ARG A 333 -25.86 15.29 -10.51
N LEU A 334 -24.87 16.16 -10.52
CA LEU A 334 -24.57 17.09 -9.42
C LEU A 334 -25.72 18.06 -9.15
N MET A 335 -26.24 18.70 -10.20
CA MET A 335 -27.33 19.68 -10.09
C MET A 335 -28.67 19.04 -9.67
N SER A 336 -28.82 17.72 -9.81
CA SER A 336 -29.97 16.96 -9.31
C SER A 336 -29.86 16.52 -7.85
N HIS A 337 -28.69 16.64 -7.21
CA HIS A 337 -28.44 16.08 -5.89
C HIS A 337 -28.86 17.05 -4.76
N PRO A 338 -29.81 16.68 -3.86
CA PRO A 338 -30.40 17.63 -2.91
C PRO A 338 -29.42 18.12 -1.83
N LEU A 339 -28.43 17.30 -1.44
CA LEU A 339 -27.40 17.65 -0.44
C LEU A 339 -26.18 18.38 -1.04
N VAL A 340 -26.30 19.02 -2.21
CA VAL A 340 -25.21 19.73 -2.87
C VAL A 340 -25.59 21.19 -3.13
N THR A 341 -24.63 22.10 -2.98
CA THR A 341 -24.74 23.48 -3.49
C THR A 341 -23.46 23.89 -4.20
N VAL A 342 -23.59 24.49 -5.38
CA VAL A 342 -22.45 24.89 -6.22
C VAL A 342 -22.24 26.40 -6.14
N HIS A 343 -21.05 26.80 -5.72
CA HIS A 343 -20.66 28.20 -5.45
C HIS A 343 -19.77 28.71 -6.59
N TYR A 344 -20.42 29.18 -7.66
CA TYR A 344 -19.75 29.71 -8.86
C TYR A 344 -19.11 31.08 -8.63
N ASN A 345 -17.98 31.33 -9.33
CA ASN A 345 -17.13 32.52 -9.19
C ASN A 345 -16.51 32.72 -7.80
N LYS A 346 -16.62 31.75 -6.88
CA LYS A 346 -16.03 31.84 -5.54
C LYS A 346 -14.62 31.25 -5.51
N ILE A 347 -13.72 31.91 -4.80
CA ILE A 347 -12.42 31.36 -4.39
C ILE A 347 -12.36 31.26 -2.87
N ILE A 348 -11.50 30.37 -2.37
CA ILE A 348 -11.17 30.27 -0.95
C ILE A 348 -9.96 31.18 -0.73
N GLU A 349 -10.09 32.16 0.16
CA GLU A 349 -8.99 33.05 0.55
C GLU A 349 -8.21 32.46 1.73
N ASP A 350 -8.91 31.92 2.74
CA ASP A 350 -8.28 31.28 3.91
C ASP A 350 -9.23 30.28 4.61
N ALA A 351 -8.67 29.48 5.53
CA ALA A 351 -9.39 28.53 6.38
C ALA A 351 -9.61 29.08 7.80
N ILE A 352 -10.81 28.84 8.35
CA ILE A 352 -11.25 29.36 9.64
C ILE A 352 -11.34 28.20 10.64
N GLY A 353 -10.75 28.39 11.83
CA GLY A 353 -10.69 27.37 12.88
C GLY A 353 -9.64 27.68 13.95
N ASP A 354 -9.54 26.79 14.93
CA ASP A 354 -8.60 26.82 16.05
C ASP A 354 -7.76 25.52 16.14
N GLN A 355 -8.28 24.45 16.74
CA GLN A 355 -7.65 23.13 16.77
C GLN A 355 -7.96 22.32 15.51
N SER A 356 -9.08 22.63 14.86
CA SER A 356 -9.59 22.02 13.64
C SER A 356 -10.37 23.04 12.81
N MET A 357 -10.56 22.74 11.52
CA MET A 357 -11.28 23.65 10.63
C MET A 357 -12.80 23.65 10.92
N THR A 358 -13.38 24.84 11.00
CA THR A 358 -14.81 25.08 11.26
C THR A 358 -15.48 25.96 10.19
N GLY A 359 -14.70 26.59 9.31
CA GLY A 359 -15.22 27.26 8.12
C GLY A 359 -14.14 27.71 7.14
N LEU A 360 -14.58 28.46 6.13
CA LEU A 360 -13.76 29.01 5.05
C LEU A 360 -14.10 30.48 4.83
N LEU A 361 -13.09 31.32 4.64
CA LEU A 361 -13.25 32.65 4.09
C LEU A 361 -13.31 32.54 2.57
N LEU A 362 -14.48 32.80 1.98
CA LEU A 362 -14.64 32.85 0.52
C LEU A 362 -14.63 34.30 0.04
N SER A 363 -14.15 34.55 -1.18
CA SER A 363 -14.42 35.81 -1.89
C SER A 363 -15.09 35.59 -3.23
N ASP A 364 -15.87 36.58 -3.67
CA ASP A 364 -16.34 36.65 -5.04
C ASP A 364 -15.25 37.17 -5.98
N ARG A 365 -14.92 36.41 -7.01
CA ARG A 365 -13.91 36.81 -7.99
C ARG A 365 -14.29 38.10 -8.74
N LYS A 366 -15.59 38.39 -8.90
CA LYS A 366 -16.11 39.60 -9.58
C LYS A 366 -16.36 40.75 -8.61
N SER A 367 -17.18 40.58 -7.58
CA SER A 367 -17.55 41.69 -6.68
C SER A 367 -16.53 41.99 -5.59
N LYS A 368 -15.57 41.08 -5.34
CA LYS A 368 -14.63 41.10 -4.20
C LYS A 368 -15.27 41.07 -2.82
N GLU A 369 -16.58 40.84 -2.77
CA GLU A 369 -17.33 40.58 -1.55
C GLU A 369 -16.84 39.30 -0.88
N GLN A 370 -16.52 39.39 0.42
CA GLN A 370 -16.09 38.27 1.24
C GLN A 370 -17.26 37.71 2.06
N SER A 371 -17.27 36.39 2.26
CA SER A 371 -18.32 35.66 2.97
C SER A 371 -17.76 34.43 3.67
N ASN A 372 -18.07 34.24 4.95
CA ASN A 372 -17.71 33.02 5.68
C ASN A 372 -18.67 31.88 5.35
N LEU A 373 -18.13 30.69 5.11
CA LEU A 373 -18.87 29.44 4.93
C LEU A 373 -18.52 28.46 6.05
N ASN A 374 -19.50 28.05 6.85
CA ASN A 374 -19.29 27.10 7.96
C ASN A 374 -19.25 25.66 7.42
N VAL A 375 -18.08 25.02 7.47
CA VAL A 375 -17.81 23.65 7.03
C VAL A 375 -16.73 23.01 7.90
N ASN A 376 -16.86 21.73 8.21
CA ASN A 376 -15.86 20.98 8.99
C ASN A 376 -14.84 20.23 8.13
N GLY A 377 -15.00 20.24 6.80
CA GLY A 377 -14.08 19.59 5.86
C GLY A 377 -13.92 20.39 4.57
N LEU A 378 -12.74 20.33 3.97
CA LEU A 378 -12.41 20.90 2.66
C LEU A 378 -11.57 19.87 1.86
N PHE A 379 -12.08 19.46 0.69
CA PHE A 379 -11.46 18.43 -0.15
C PHE A 379 -10.99 18.99 -1.50
N TYR A 380 -9.77 18.65 -1.92
CA TYR A 380 -9.09 19.23 -3.08
C TYR A 380 -9.28 18.45 -4.41
N GLY A 381 -10.46 18.58 -4.99
CA GLY A 381 -10.81 18.10 -6.34
C GLY A 381 -10.11 18.83 -7.50
N ILE A 382 -8.92 19.38 -7.28
CA ILE A 382 -8.06 20.06 -8.26
C ILE A 382 -6.97 19.15 -8.85
N GLY A 383 -6.87 17.91 -8.35
CA GLY A 383 -6.04 16.84 -8.91
C GLY A 383 -4.57 16.91 -8.48
N HIS A 384 -3.73 16.07 -9.09
CA HIS A 384 -2.33 15.89 -8.70
C HIS A 384 -1.36 16.41 -9.78
N SER A 385 -0.12 16.67 -9.38
CA SER A 385 1.06 16.91 -10.23
C SER A 385 1.95 15.66 -10.22
N PRO A 386 2.19 14.98 -11.34
CA PRO A 386 3.06 13.81 -11.39
C PRO A 386 4.54 14.20 -11.22
N ASN A 387 5.30 13.39 -10.46
CA ASN A 387 6.68 13.69 -10.07
C ASN A 387 7.68 13.22 -11.14
N THR A 388 7.49 13.71 -12.38
CA THR A 388 8.17 13.20 -13.61
C THR A 388 9.31 14.06 -14.12
N ASN A 389 9.66 15.16 -13.44
CA ASN A 389 10.68 16.13 -13.88
C ASN A 389 12.02 15.48 -14.24
N ILE A 390 12.49 14.49 -13.46
CA ILE A 390 13.78 13.80 -13.65
C ILE A 390 13.91 13.01 -14.96
N VAL A 391 12.80 12.73 -15.66
CA VAL A 391 12.75 12.00 -16.95
C VAL A 391 12.00 12.77 -18.05
N LYS A 392 11.65 14.02 -17.80
CA LYS A 392 10.87 14.84 -18.72
C LYS A 392 11.65 15.08 -20.02
N GLY A 393 11.06 14.70 -21.14
CA GLY A 393 11.71 14.75 -22.46
C GLY A 393 12.59 13.54 -22.80
N GLN A 394 12.79 12.61 -21.86
CA GLN A 394 13.47 11.32 -22.08
C GLN A 394 12.49 10.15 -22.17
N VAL A 395 11.29 10.28 -21.60
CA VAL A 395 10.17 9.34 -21.76
C VAL A 395 8.91 10.07 -22.23
N ASP A 396 8.03 9.31 -22.86
CA ASP A 396 6.73 9.76 -23.34
C ASP A 396 5.82 10.17 -22.16
N LEU A 397 5.34 11.41 -22.15
CA LEU A 397 4.38 11.92 -21.16
C LEU A 397 3.03 12.23 -21.82
N ASN A 398 1.93 12.09 -21.08
CA ASN A 398 0.62 12.60 -21.49
C ASN A 398 0.47 14.11 -21.22
N GLU A 399 -0.63 14.72 -21.67
CA GLU A 399 -0.89 16.16 -21.52
C GLU A 399 -0.90 16.65 -20.06
N ALA A 400 -1.19 15.76 -19.11
CA ALA A 400 -1.16 16.04 -17.68
C ALA A 400 0.21 15.77 -17.01
N GLY A 401 1.22 15.37 -17.79
CA GLY A 401 2.60 15.14 -17.36
C GLY A 401 2.91 13.73 -16.82
N TYR A 402 1.95 12.80 -16.86
CA TYR A 402 2.16 11.43 -16.38
C TYR A 402 2.91 10.61 -17.45
N ILE A 403 3.77 9.69 -17.03
CA ILE A 403 4.44 8.75 -17.94
C ILE A 403 3.38 7.91 -18.66
N LYS A 404 3.45 7.84 -19.99
CA LYS A 404 2.63 6.89 -20.75
C LYS A 404 3.18 5.48 -20.50
N VAL A 405 2.32 4.60 -20.01
CA VAL A 405 2.62 3.17 -19.90
C VAL A 405 1.97 2.48 -21.09
N SER A 406 2.66 1.55 -21.72
CA SER A 406 2.05 0.67 -22.73
C SER A 406 1.06 -0.27 -22.04
N GLU A 407 -0.22 -0.21 -22.41
CA GLU A 407 -1.15 -1.28 -22.06
C GLU A 407 -0.70 -2.58 -22.72
N ILE A 408 -0.61 -3.66 -21.94
CA ILE A 408 -0.30 -5.00 -22.43
C ILE A 408 -1.61 -5.62 -22.88
N GLY A 409 -1.84 -5.65 -24.19
CA GLY A 409 -2.99 -6.31 -24.84
C GLY A 409 -2.80 -7.81 -25.03
#